data_AF-A0A2S8EZN5-F1
#
_entry.id   AF-A0A2S8EZN5-F1
#
_cell.length_a   1.000
_cell.length_b   1.000
_cell.length_c   1.000
_cell.angle_alpha   90.00
_cell.angle_beta   90.00
_cell.angle_gamma   90.00
#
_symmetry.space_group_name_H-M   'P 1'
#
loop_
_entity.id
_entity.type
_entity.pdbx_description
1 polymer ?
#
loop_
_entity_poly.entity_id
_entity_poly.type
_entity_poly.pdbx_seq_one_letter_code
_entity_poly.pdbx_strand_id
1 'polypeptide(L)'
;MVLVDIKAKPSASMQRWFGLSLTALLLIVAAACRGVSPLLAIAVAVLAVLVCVAYYLVPATRLPIIRTWQVVTFPIAFVVSHVLLLVTYFGVFLPVGIVMRLLGHDPLQLKEDDRDSYWVQRPTKPTSTDRYFKQF
;
A
#
# COMPACT_ATOMS: atom_id res chain seq x y z
N MET A 1 -0.31 11.74 5.76
CA MET A 1 0.44 10.55 5.32
C MET A 1 0.61 10.65 3.82
N VAL A 2 1.81 10.94 3.32
CA VAL A 2 2.04 11.05 1.87
C VAL A 2 2.14 9.62 1.34
N LEU A 3 1.16 9.14 0.58
CA LEU A 3 1.13 7.77 0.05
C LEU A 3 2.31 7.48 -0.89
N VAL A 4 2.88 8.52 -1.54
CA VAL A 4 4.03 8.42 -2.45
C VAL A 4 5.01 9.54 -2.17
N ASP A 5 6.16 9.24 -1.56
CA ASP A 5 7.25 10.20 -1.40
C ASP A 5 7.99 10.38 -2.74
N ILE A 6 7.60 11.42 -3.49
CA ILE A 6 8.18 11.75 -4.80
C ILE A 6 9.62 12.29 -4.67
N LYS A 7 10.02 12.76 -3.48
CA LYS A 7 11.34 13.34 -3.24
C LYS A 7 12.38 12.30 -2.80
N ALA A 8 11.96 11.16 -2.27
CA ALA A 8 12.85 10.06 -1.94
C ALA A 8 13.65 9.58 -3.16
N LYS A 9 14.96 9.33 -2.98
CA LYS A 9 15.80 8.73 -4.02
C LYS A 9 15.42 7.25 -4.15
N PRO A 10 15.11 6.75 -5.37
CA PRO A 10 14.80 5.33 -5.58
C PRO A 10 16.00 4.46 -5.16
N SER A 11 15.73 3.32 -4.51
CA SER A 11 16.78 2.39 -4.08
C SER A 11 17.58 1.85 -5.26
N ALA A 12 18.84 1.46 -5.02
CA ALA A 12 19.71 0.94 -6.09
C ALA A 12 19.16 -0.35 -6.73
N SER A 13 18.48 -1.20 -5.96
CA SER A 13 17.82 -2.39 -6.47
C SER A 13 16.62 -2.04 -7.37
N MET A 14 15.78 -1.08 -6.94
CA MET A 14 14.65 -0.60 -7.73
C MET A 14 15.13 -0.04 -9.07
N GLN A 15 16.17 0.81 -9.08
CA GLN A 15 16.70 1.36 -10.32
C GLN A 15 17.24 0.30 -11.28
N ARG A 16 17.78 -0.83 -10.78
CA ARG A 16 18.29 -1.91 -11.63
C ARG A 16 17.18 -2.77 -12.23
N TRP A 17 16.17 -3.13 -11.44
CA TRP A 17 15.13 -4.07 -11.88
C TRP A 17 13.93 -3.40 -12.56
N PHE A 18 13.70 -2.11 -12.29
CA PHE A 18 12.51 -1.41 -12.76
C PHE A 18 12.42 -1.40 -14.30
N GLY A 19 13.51 -1.10 -15.00
CA GLY A 19 13.53 -1.11 -16.47
C GLY A 19 13.13 -2.46 -17.06
N LEU A 20 13.65 -3.56 -16.50
CA LEU A 20 13.28 -4.91 -16.94
C LEU A 20 11.79 -5.21 -16.66
N SER A 21 11.31 -4.86 -15.47
CA SER A 21 9.91 -5.09 -15.08
C SER A 21 8.93 -4.30 -15.95
N LEU A 22 9.24 -3.05 -16.27
CA LEU A 22 8.40 -2.20 -17.12
C LEU A 22 8.37 -2.70 -18.56
N THR A 23 9.51 -3.12 -19.10
CA THR A 23 9.57 -3.72 -20.44
C THR A 23 8.82 -5.05 -20.50
N ALA A 24 8.98 -5.92 -19.49
CA ALA A 24 8.23 -7.17 -19.42
C ALA A 24 6.71 -6.93 -19.38
N LEU A 25 6.26 -5.95 -18.59
CA LEU A 25 4.85 -5.55 -18.54
C LEU A 25 4.35 -5.07 -19.91
N LEU A 26 5.08 -4.19 -20.59
CA LEU A 26 4.68 -3.69 -21.92
C LEU A 26 4.66 -4.80 -22.98
N LEU A 27 5.55 -5.79 -22.90
CA LEU A 27 5.53 -6.95 -23.80
C LEU A 27 4.32 -7.86 -23.56
N ILE A 28 3.92 -8.05 -22.31
CA ILE A 28 2.68 -8.78 -21.97
C ILE A 28 1.47 -8.05 -22.55
N VAL A 29 1.42 -6.72 -22.42
CA VAL A 29 0.35 -5.89 -23.02
C VAL A 29 0.37 -6.00 -24.55
N ALA A 30 1.55 -5.92 -25.17
CA ALA A 30 1.69 -6.09 -26.62
C ALA A 30 1.18 -7.46 -27.09
N ALA A 31 1.47 -8.53 -26.36
CA ALA A 31 0.99 -9.87 -26.67
C ALA A 31 -0.54 -9.97 -26.54
N ALA A 32 -1.13 -9.38 -25.50
CA ALA A 32 -2.58 -9.34 -25.31
C ALA A 32 -3.29 -8.54 -26.43
N CYS A 33 -2.69 -7.44 -26.90
CA CYS A 33 -3.24 -6.62 -27.98
C CYS A 33 -3.22 -7.29 -29.37
N ARG A 34 -2.49 -8.41 -29.56
CA ARG A 34 -2.43 -9.12 -30.85
C ARG A 34 -3.81 -9.58 -31.33
N GLY A 35 -4.72 -9.89 -30.41
CA GLY A 35 -6.09 -10.30 -30.73
C GLY A 35 -7.02 -9.16 -31.17
N VAL A 36 -6.66 -7.90 -30.89
CA VAL A 36 -7.48 -6.73 -31.23
C VAL A 36 -6.99 -6.06 -32.51
N SER A 37 -5.68 -5.80 -32.59
CA SER A 37 -5.05 -5.21 -33.77
C SER A 37 -3.57 -5.55 -33.81
N PRO A 38 -3.07 -6.15 -34.91
CA PRO A 38 -1.64 -6.46 -35.05
C PRO A 38 -0.78 -5.20 -35.07
N LEU A 39 -1.30 -4.08 -35.59
CA LEU A 39 -0.57 -2.81 -35.63
C LEU A 39 -0.35 -2.24 -34.21
N LEU A 40 -1.38 -2.30 -33.36
CA LEU A 40 -1.27 -1.86 -31.97
C LEU A 40 -0.27 -2.72 -31.19
N ALA A 41 -0.31 -4.04 -31.38
CA ALA A 41 0.63 -4.95 -30.75
C ALA A 41 2.09 -4.64 -31.13
N ILE A 42 2.37 -4.39 -32.41
CA ILE A 42 3.70 -4.00 -32.89
C ILE A 42 4.11 -2.65 -32.31
N ALA A 43 3.23 -1.66 -32.32
CA ALA A 43 3.51 -0.33 -31.78
C ALA A 43 3.89 -0.38 -30.29
N VAL A 44 3.15 -1.15 -29.48
CA VAL A 44 3.45 -1.32 -28.05
C VAL A 44 4.75 -2.11 -27.85
N ALA A 45 5.03 -3.13 -28.66
CA ALA A 45 6.28 -3.88 -28.58
C ALA A 45 7.50 -3.01 -28.91
N VAL A 46 7.42 -2.18 -29.97
CA VAL A 46 8.46 -1.23 -30.34
C VAL A 46 8.67 -0.21 -29.21
N LEU A 47 7.60 0.32 -28.62
CA LEU A 47 7.68 1.22 -27.47
C LEU A 47 8.37 0.56 -26.28
N ALA A 48 8.08 -0.72 -25.99
CA ALA A 48 8.71 -1.47 -24.91
C ALA A 48 10.24 -1.54 -25.05
N VAL A 49 10.71 -1.81 -26.28
CA VAL A 49 12.14 -1.86 -26.60
C VAL A 49 12.75 -0.47 -26.50
N LEU A 50 12.12 0.56 -27.06
CA LEU A 50 12.62 1.94 -27.00
C LEU A 50 12.76 2.44 -25.56
N VAL A 51 11.77 2.17 -24.69
CA VAL A 51 11.82 2.54 -23.28
C VAL A 51 12.93 1.78 -22.55
N CYS A 52 13.12 0.49 -22.84
CA CYS A 52 14.21 -0.32 -22.28
C CYS A 52 15.59 0.26 -22.63
N VAL A 53 15.81 0.51 -23.91
CA VAL A 53 17.03 1.09 -24.49
C VAL A 53 17.30 2.44 -23.85
N ALA A 54 16.31 3.34 -23.84
CA ALA A 54 16.43 4.66 -23.23
C ALA A 54 16.76 4.61 -21.73
N TYR A 55 16.16 3.67 -21.00
CA TYR A 55 16.36 3.51 -19.55
C TYR A 55 17.77 3.00 -19.19
N TYR A 56 18.31 2.05 -19.95
CA TYR A 56 19.62 1.46 -19.63
C TYR A 56 20.79 2.27 -20.19
N LEU A 57 20.69 2.77 -21.42
CA LEU A 57 21.78 3.49 -22.10
C LEU A 57 21.92 4.94 -21.66
N VAL A 58 20.85 5.58 -21.19
CA VAL A 58 20.88 6.98 -20.77
C VAL A 58 20.58 7.07 -19.26
N PRO A 59 21.61 7.18 -18.38
CA PRO A 59 21.39 7.23 -16.93
C PRO A 59 20.46 8.36 -16.47
N ALA A 60 20.46 9.48 -17.20
CA ALA A 60 19.63 10.65 -16.90
C ALA A 60 18.12 10.38 -17.03
N THR A 61 17.69 9.40 -17.84
CA THR A 61 16.26 9.10 -18.07
C THR A 61 15.66 8.20 -16.99
N ARG A 62 16.47 7.50 -16.20
CA ARG A 62 15.99 6.51 -15.21
C ARG A 62 15.05 7.13 -14.19
N LEU A 63 15.45 8.25 -13.60
CA LEU A 63 14.69 8.94 -12.58
C LEU A 63 13.35 9.52 -13.10
N PRO A 64 13.30 10.25 -14.23
CA PRO A 64 12.03 10.75 -14.74
C PRO A 64 11.09 9.62 -15.18
N ILE A 65 11.59 8.52 -15.75
CA ILE A 65 10.75 7.36 -16.11
C ILE A 65 10.10 6.74 -14.88
N ILE A 66 10.88 6.45 -13.83
CA ILE A 66 10.34 5.88 -12.57
C ILE A 66 9.29 6.82 -11.98
N ARG A 67 9.59 8.11 -11.89
CA ARG A 67 8.66 9.09 -11.28
C ARG A 67 7.38 9.24 -12.07
N THR A 68 7.48 9.32 -13.40
CA THR A 68 6.30 9.40 -14.28
C THR A 68 5.42 8.17 -14.08
N TRP A 69 6.03 6.98 -14.04
CA TRP A 69 5.30 5.75 -13.77
C TRP A 69 4.61 5.75 -12.39
N GLN A 70 5.30 6.21 -11.34
CA GLN A 70 4.71 6.33 -10.00
C GLN A 70 3.50 7.27 -9.98
N VAL A 71 3.57 8.40 -10.70
CA VAL A 71 2.44 9.34 -10.81
C VAL A 71 1.28 8.71 -11.58
N VAL A 72 1.55 8.04 -12.69
CA VAL A 72 0.52 7.37 -13.51
C VAL A 72 -0.17 6.25 -12.73
N THR A 73 0.57 5.50 -11.92
CA THR A 73 0.04 4.38 -11.13
C THR A 73 -0.56 4.79 -9.78
N PHE A 74 -0.34 6.04 -9.34
CA PHE A 74 -0.83 6.53 -8.06
C PHE A 74 -2.35 6.43 -7.87
N PRO A 75 -3.20 6.82 -8.85
CA PRO A 75 -4.65 6.69 -8.69
C PRO A 75 -5.10 5.25 -8.45
N ILE A 76 -4.43 4.28 -9.09
CA ILE A 76 -4.69 2.85 -8.89
C ILE A 76 -4.38 2.47 -7.43
N ALA A 77 -3.18 2.82 -6.94
CA ALA A 77 -2.77 2.54 -5.57
C ALA A 77 -3.70 3.19 -4.54
N PHE A 78 -4.15 4.42 -4.80
CA PHE A 78 -5.12 5.13 -3.97
C PHE A 78 -6.44 4.38 -3.90
N VAL A 79 -7.04 4.03 -5.05
CA VAL A 79 -8.32 3.31 -5.10
C VAL A 79 -8.20 1.96 -4.42
N VAL A 80 -7.17 1.17 -4.71
CA VAL A 80 -6.95 -0.14 -4.10
C VAL A 80 -6.83 -0.03 -2.58
N SER A 81 -6.12 0.98 -2.08
CA SER A 81 -5.97 1.19 -0.63
C SER A 81 -7.30 1.49 0.06
N HIS A 82 -8.15 2.33 -0.56
CA HIS A 82 -9.48 2.66 -0.03
C HIS A 82 -10.44 1.47 -0.13
N VAL A 83 -10.43 0.75 -1.24
CA VAL A 83 -11.24 -0.46 -1.44
C VAL A 83 -10.84 -1.53 -0.44
N LEU A 84 -9.54 -1.75 -0.22
CA LEU A 84 -9.06 -2.72 0.77
C LEU A 84 -9.55 -2.34 2.16
N LEU A 85 -9.40 -1.08 2.57
CA LEU A 85 -9.89 -0.60 3.85
C LEU A 85 -11.40 -0.78 4.00
N LEU A 86 -12.18 -0.43 2.97
CA LEU A 86 -13.63 -0.59 2.94
C LEU A 86 -14.01 -2.07 3.06
N VAL A 87 -13.39 -2.95 2.27
CA VAL A 87 -13.67 -4.39 2.32
C VAL A 87 -13.30 -4.98 3.66
N THR A 88 -12.14 -4.65 4.24
CA THR A 88 -11.77 -5.15 5.57
C THR A 88 -12.69 -4.62 6.66
N TYR A 89 -13.06 -3.34 6.59
CA TYR A 89 -13.95 -2.74 7.57
C TYR A 89 -15.35 -3.35 7.52
N PHE A 90 -16.00 -3.34 6.36
CA PHE A 90 -17.37 -3.82 6.24
C PHE A 90 -17.47 -5.34 6.17
N GLY A 91 -16.43 -6.03 5.69
CA GLY A 91 -16.40 -7.49 5.54
C GLY A 91 -15.88 -8.23 6.76
N VAL A 92 -15.07 -7.59 7.62
CA VAL A 92 -14.49 -8.24 8.81
C VAL A 92 -14.86 -7.50 10.09
N PHE A 93 -14.50 -6.23 10.22
CA PHE A 93 -14.68 -5.52 11.50
C PHE A 93 -16.15 -5.28 11.85
N LEU A 94 -16.96 -4.87 10.88
CA LEU A 94 -18.39 -4.65 11.07
C LEU A 94 -19.13 -5.93 11.49
N PRO A 95 -19.03 -7.07 10.78
CA PRO A 95 -19.74 -8.27 11.20
C PRO A 95 -19.25 -8.79 12.55
N VAL A 96 -17.94 -8.69 12.86
CA VAL A 96 -17.43 -9.02 14.20
C VAL A 96 -18.09 -8.14 15.27
N GLY A 97 -18.20 -6.84 15.04
CA GLY A 97 -18.89 -5.91 15.95
C GLY A 97 -20.38 -6.24 16.10
N ILE A 98 -21.07 -6.60 15.02
CA ILE A 98 -22.48 -7.03 15.05
C ILE A 98 -22.62 -8.30 15.88
N VAL A 99 -21.77 -9.31 15.65
CA VAL A 99 -21.79 -10.57 16.42
C VAL A 99 -21.53 -10.31 17.90
N MET A 100 -20.54 -9.49 18.25
CA MET A 100 -20.28 -9.10 19.65
C MET A 100 -21.49 -8.42 20.28
N ARG A 101 -22.14 -7.50 19.55
CA ARG A 101 -23.34 -6.81 20.02
C ARG A 101 -24.51 -7.77 20.24
N LEU A 102 -24.71 -8.75 19.35
CA LEU A 102 -25.74 -9.78 19.49
C LEU A 102 -25.49 -10.72 20.67
N LEU A 103 -24.21 -11.03 20.95
CA LEU A 103 -23.80 -11.83 22.12
C LEU A 103 -23.79 -11.02 23.43
N GLY A 104 -24.11 -9.73 23.38
CA GLY A 104 -24.12 -8.84 24.55
C GLY A 104 -22.72 -8.50 25.08
N HIS A 105 -21.66 -8.84 24.35
CA HIS A 105 -20.29 -8.56 24.75
C HIS A 105 -19.94 -7.10 24.38
N ASP A 106 -19.67 -6.28 25.40
CA ASP A 106 -19.26 -4.87 25.24
C ASP A 106 -17.81 -4.68 25.69
N PRO A 107 -16.82 -5.09 24.88
CA PRO A 107 -15.41 -4.99 25.25
C PRO A 107 -14.91 -3.55 25.33
N LEU A 108 -15.59 -2.62 24.67
CA LEU A 108 -15.24 -1.21 24.63
C LEU A 108 -15.96 -0.41 25.73
N GLN A 109 -16.82 -1.05 26.54
CA GLN A 109 -17.61 -0.42 27.62
C GLN A 109 -18.35 0.84 27.11
N LEU A 110 -18.88 0.75 25.89
CA LEU A 110 -19.54 1.87 25.19
C LEU A 110 -20.94 2.16 25.73
N LYS A 111 -21.53 1.25 26.50
CA LYS A 111 -22.80 1.52 27.18
C LYS A 111 -22.65 2.70 28.13
N GLU A 112 -23.56 3.66 28.03
CA GLU A 112 -23.71 4.72 29.02
C GLU A 112 -24.00 4.06 30.37
N ASP A 113 -23.15 4.39 31.33
CA ASP A 113 -23.22 3.95 32.71
C ASP A 113 -23.23 5.23 33.54
N ASP A 114 -23.96 5.24 34.66
CA ASP A 114 -24.15 6.39 35.53
C ASP A 114 -22.87 6.60 36.37
N ARG A 115 -21.78 6.92 35.67
CA ARG A 115 -20.43 7.02 36.20
C ARG A 115 -19.91 8.44 36.02
N ASP A 116 -19.41 9.01 37.10
CA ASP A 116 -18.74 10.32 37.09
C ASP A 116 -17.47 10.34 36.21
N SER A 117 -16.90 9.18 35.88
CA SER A 117 -15.70 9.07 35.04
C SER A 117 -15.55 7.68 34.39
N TYR A 118 -15.07 7.65 33.15
CA TYR A 118 -14.64 6.44 32.42
C TYR A 118 -13.22 5.97 32.80
N TRP A 119 -12.59 6.59 33.81
CA TRP A 119 -11.23 6.25 34.21
C TRP A 119 -11.15 4.85 34.83
N VAL A 120 -10.50 3.92 34.13
CA VAL A 120 -10.21 2.58 34.68
C VAL A 120 -9.02 2.69 35.63
N GLN A 121 -9.28 2.53 36.94
CA GLN A 121 -8.21 2.48 37.94
C GLN A 121 -7.27 1.30 37.65
N ARG A 122 -5.99 1.58 37.45
CA ARG A 122 -4.99 0.51 37.38
C ARG A 122 -4.73 -0.04 38.78
N PRO A 123 -4.68 -1.37 38.95
CA PRO A 123 -4.33 -1.96 40.22
C PRO A 123 -2.94 -1.44 40.65
N THR A 124 -2.87 -0.90 41.86
CA THR A 124 -1.63 -0.45 42.49
C THR A 124 -0.76 -1.68 42.75
N LYS A 125 0.12 -2.01 41.80
CA LYS A 125 1.21 -2.95 42.06
C LYS A 125 2.22 -2.28 43.00
N PRO A 126 2.77 -2.98 44.00
CA PRO A 126 3.77 -2.40 44.89
C PRO A 126 4.92 -1.80 44.07
N THR A 127 5.17 -0.52 44.31
CA THR A 127 6.18 0.28 43.63
C THR A 127 7.53 -0.01 44.27
N SER A 128 8.13 -1.16 43.98
CA SER A 128 9.56 -1.34 44.23
C SER A 128 10.33 -0.58 43.15
N THR A 129 11.23 0.31 43.55
CA THR A 129 12.09 1.09 42.65
C THR A 129 12.91 0.18 41.71
N ASP A 130 13.20 -1.05 42.16
CA ASP A 130 13.89 -2.09 41.37
C ASP A 130 13.18 -2.47 40.08
N ARG A 131 11.86 -2.26 39.97
CA ARG A 131 11.09 -2.59 38.75
C ARG A 131 11.42 -1.67 37.58
N TYR A 132 11.89 -0.44 37.83
CA TYR A 132 12.33 0.47 36.77
C TYR A 132 13.59 -0.05 36.05
N PHE A 133 14.39 -0.87 36.72
CA PHE A 133 15.63 -1.42 36.15
C PHE A 133 15.44 -2.75 35.39
N LYS A 134 14.22 -3.29 35.37
CA LYS A 134 13.88 -4.55 34.68
C LYS A 134 12.79 -4.30 33.62
N GLN A 135 13.22 -3.69 32.51
CA GLN A 135 12.33 -3.36 31.38
C GLN A 135 12.26 -4.49 30.32
N PHE A 136 13.09 -5.53 30.45
CA PHE A 136 13.14 -6.69 29.57
C PHE A 136 12.97 -7.98 30.37
#